data_AF-A0A3M7BW16-F1
#
_entry.id   AF-A0A3M7BW16-F1
#
_cell.length_a   1.000
_cell.length_b   1.000
_cell.length_c   1.000
_cell.angle_alpha   90.00
_cell.angle_beta   90.00
_cell.angle_gamma   90.00
#
_symmetry.space_group_name_H-M   'P 1'
#
loop_
_entity.id
_entity.type
_entity.pdbx_description
1 polymer ?
#
loop_
_entity_poly.entity_id
_entity_poly.type
_entity_poly.pdbx_seq_one_letter_code
_entity_poly.pdbx_strand_id
1 'polypeptide(L)'
;MQAAARTFFSSPTFAVAGASSNTAKFGHKIFAWYLLRSLPAVPLNPGCSSITVGQTSHNTVASPSQLPDPHATSLSVITPPAVTRELLKEAKAAGVRAVWLQPGSFGDEEWEFAVKEWPGAAVGGFGEGTRGAEGWCVLVDGDRAMKEAGREGKL
;
A
#
# COMPACT_ATOMS: atom_id res chain seq x y z
N MET A 1 9.32 -12.61 -5.06
CA MET A 1 8.54 -11.45 -4.55
C MET A 1 9.31 -10.14 -4.64
N GLN A 2 10.64 -10.17 -4.47
CA GLN A 2 11.52 -8.99 -4.62
C GLN A 2 11.31 -8.16 -5.89
N ALA A 3 11.13 -8.78 -7.06
CA ALA A 3 10.84 -8.06 -8.31
C ALA A 3 9.50 -7.28 -8.24
N ALA A 4 8.45 -7.88 -7.67
CA ALA A 4 7.16 -7.21 -7.50
C ALA A 4 7.26 -6.02 -6.54
N ALA A 5 8.07 -6.13 -5.48
CA ALA A 5 8.36 -5.03 -4.57
C ALA A 5 9.09 -3.87 -5.27
N ARG A 6 10.02 -4.17 -6.18
CA ARG A 6 10.65 -3.13 -7.03
C ARG A 6 9.64 -2.47 -7.96
N THR A 7 8.78 -3.26 -8.61
CA THR A 7 7.69 -2.74 -9.45
C THR A 7 6.78 -1.81 -8.66
N PHE A 8 6.38 -2.21 -7.44
CA PHE A 8 5.57 -1.39 -6.54
C PHE A 8 6.23 -0.04 -6.26
N PHE A 9 7.51 -0.01 -5.89
CA PHE A 9 8.20 1.24 -5.58
C PHE A 9 8.59 2.07 -6.81
N SER A 10 8.51 1.53 -8.03
CA SER A 10 8.72 2.29 -9.28
C SER A 10 7.59 3.26 -9.64
N SER A 11 6.47 3.23 -8.90
CA SER A 11 5.35 4.16 -9.07
C SER A 11 5.66 5.54 -8.50
N PRO A 12 5.37 6.64 -9.21
CA PRO A 12 5.60 7.99 -8.68
C PRO A 12 4.75 8.29 -7.45
N THR A 13 3.51 7.79 -7.41
CA THR A 13 2.53 8.03 -6.34
C THR A 13 2.10 6.74 -5.66
N PHE A 14 1.65 6.87 -4.42
CA PHE A 14 1.14 5.77 -3.61
C PHE A 14 -0.24 6.09 -3.05
N ALA A 15 -0.97 5.04 -2.70
CA ALA A 15 -2.23 5.10 -2.00
C ALA A 15 -2.16 4.19 -0.78
N VAL A 16 -2.74 4.60 0.35
CA VAL A 16 -2.72 3.81 1.60
C VAL A 16 -4.15 3.55 2.06
N ALA A 17 -4.67 2.36 1.78
CA ALA A 17 -5.99 1.93 2.18
C ALA A 17 -6.02 1.41 3.61
N GLY A 18 -6.92 1.99 4.42
CA GLY A 18 -6.95 1.78 5.86
C GLY A 18 -6.13 2.80 6.64
N ALA A 19 -5.76 3.92 6.01
CA ALA A 19 -5.11 5.04 6.69
C ALA A 19 -5.97 5.60 7.85
N SER A 20 -5.34 6.02 8.93
CA SER A 20 -6.03 6.49 10.14
C SER A 20 -5.26 7.59 10.85
N SER A 21 -5.97 8.53 11.49
CA SER A 21 -5.36 9.52 12.41
C SER A 21 -5.02 8.92 13.78
N ASN A 22 -5.49 7.71 14.08
CA ASN A 22 -5.19 7.05 15.35
C ASN A 22 -3.79 6.43 15.32
N THR A 23 -2.87 7.01 16.09
CA THR A 23 -1.45 6.63 16.17
C THR A 23 -1.20 5.17 16.62
N ALA A 24 -2.16 4.56 17.32
CA ALA A 24 -2.07 3.16 17.73
C ALA A 24 -2.25 2.19 16.55
N LYS A 25 -2.99 2.60 15.49
CA LYS A 25 -3.31 1.74 14.35
C LYS A 25 -2.16 1.64 13.35
N PHE A 26 -1.98 0.46 12.76
CA PHE A 26 -0.99 0.25 11.70
C PHE A 26 -1.20 1.15 10.49
N GLY A 27 -2.45 1.42 10.12
CA GLY A 27 -2.78 2.36 9.04
C GLY A 27 -2.18 3.75 9.25
N HIS A 28 -2.10 4.23 10.51
CA HIS A 28 -1.39 5.49 10.81
C HIS A 28 0.12 5.34 10.64
N LYS A 29 0.71 4.31 11.25
CA LYS A 29 2.17 4.06 11.22
C LYS A 29 2.69 3.91 9.79
N ILE A 30 1.96 3.18 8.95
CA ILE A 30 2.32 2.94 7.56
C ILE A 30 2.12 4.20 6.73
N PHE A 31 1.00 4.91 6.88
CA PHE A 31 0.83 6.18 6.17
C PHE A 31 1.92 7.20 6.53
N ALA A 32 2.23 7.34 7.82
CA ALA A 32 3.33 8.17 8.29
C ALA A 32 4.70 7.73 7.74
N TRP A 33 4.93 6.42 7.59
CA TRP A 33 6.15 5.87 7.00
C TRP A 33 6.38 6.39 5.57
N TYR A 34 5.33 6.41 4.73
CA TYR A 34 5.41 6.96 3.37
C TYR A 34 5.74 8.46 3.39
N LEU A 35 5.05 9.23 4.23
CA LEU A 35 5.23 10.68 4.34
C LEU A 35 6.64 11.05 4.82
N LEU A 36 7.17 10.35 5.82
CA LEU A 36 8.51 10.57 6.36
C LEU A 36 9.60 10.40 5.28
N ARG A 37 9.37 9.49 4.33
CA ARG A 37 10.28 9.22 3.19
C ARG A 37 10.05 10.13 2.00
N SER A 38 9.21 11.15 2.15
CA SER A 38 8.81 12.06 1.07
C SER A 38 8.20 11.32 -0.13
N LEU A 39 7.53 10.19 0.11
CA LEU A 39 6.77 9.48 -0.92
C LEU A 39 5.38 10.12 -1.03
N PRO A 40 4.95 10.59 -2.21
CA PRO A 40 3.59 11.10 -2.39
C PRO A 40 2.57 9.99 -2.11
N ALA A 41 1.78 10.15 -1.06
CA ALA A 41 0.81 9.13 -0.63
C ALA A 41 -0.57 9.75 -0.38
N VAL A 42 -1.60 9.18 -1.01
CA VAL A 42 -3.01 9.54 -0.79
C VAL A 42 -3.62 8.57 0.23
N PRO A 43 -4.18 9.04 1.35
CA PRO A 43 -4.85 8.16 2.30
C PRO A 43 -6.23 7.75 1.77
N LEU A 44 -6.56 6.46 1.84
CA LEU A 44 -7.86 5.92 1.49
C LEU A 44 -8.63 5.54 2.77
N ASN A 45 -9.76 6.21 2.99
CA ASN A 45 -10.66 5.94 4.10
C ASN A 45 -12.05 6.54 3.83
N PRO A 46 -13.09 5.72 3.54
CA PRO A 46 -14.44 6.24 3.30
C PRO A 46 -15.12 6.81 4.56
N GLY A 47 -14.64 6.47 5.76
CA GLY A 47 -15.24 6.88 7.03
C GLY A 47 -14.69 8.17 7.63
N CYS A 48 -13.70 8.81 7.00
CA CYS A 48 -13.08 10.04 7.48
C CYS A 48 -12.69 10.90 6.28
N SER A 49 -12.98 12.21 6.29
CA SER A 49 -12.64 13.10 5.16
C SER A 49 -11.15 13.45 5.10
N SER A 50 -10.44 13.37 6.22
CA SER A 50 -9.00 13.64 6.30
C SER A 50 -8.29 12.77 7.33
N ILE A 51 -7.00 12.53 7.11
CA ILE A 51 -6.09 11.86 8.03
C ILE A 51 -5.01 12.83 8.49
N THR A 52 -4.81 12.92 9.80
CA THR A 52 -3.78 13.76 10.40
C THR A 52 -2.55 12.92 10.77
N VAL A 53 -1.38 13.37 10.33
CA VAL A 53 -0.07 12.84 10.75
C VAL A 53 0.80 14.02 11.19
N GLY A 54 1.26 13.99 12.44
CA GLY A 54 1.94 15.14 13.03
C GLY A 54 1.03 16.38 13.06
N GLN A 55 1.46 17.47 12.44
CA GLN A 55 0.70 18.73 12.34
C GLN A 55 0.01 18.91 10.97
N THR A 56 0.10 17.92 10.08
CA THR A 56 -0.41 18.02 8.70
C THR A 56 -1.65 17.15 8.54
N SER A 57 -2.67 17.71 7.88
CA SER A 57 -3.90 17.00 7.50
C SER A 57 -3.88 16.69 6.01
N HIS A 58 -4.24 15.45 5.66
CA HIS A 58 -4.25 14.94 4.30
C HIS A 58 -5.68 14.54 3.92
N ASN A 59 -6.19 15.12 2.85
CA ASN A 59 -7.51 14.75 2.33
C ASN A 59 -7.51 13.30 1.90
N THR A 60 -8.56 12.60 2.27
CA THR A 60 -8.78 11.22 1.89
C THR A 60 -9.57 11.12 0.59
N VAL A 61 -9.47 9.95 -0.03
CA VAL A 61 -10.47 9.49 -0.99
C VAL A 61 -11.14 8.22 -0.47
N ALA A 62 -12.36 7.94 -0.92
CA ALA A 62 -13.14 6.81 -0.44
C ALA A 62 -12.75 5.50 -1.13
N SER A 63 -12.30 5.56 -2.39
CA SER A 63 -12.02 4.41 -3.24
C SER A 63 -10.80 4.63 -4.16
N PRO A 64 -10.21 3.56 -4.72
CA PRO A 64 -9.17 3.67 -5.75
C PRO A 64 -9.61 4.43 -7.00
N SER A 65 -10.90 4.41 -7.35
CA SER A 65 -11.44 5.13 -8.52
C SER A 65 -11.43 6.66 -8.38
N GLN A 66 -11.23 7.18 -7.16
CA GLN A 66 -11.11 8.60 -6.88
C GLN A 66 -9.64 9.06 -6.81
N LEU A 67 -8.68 8.17 -7.04
CA LEU A 67 -7.27 8.56 -7.13
C LEU A 67 -7.05 9.47 -8.35
N PRO A 68 -6.22 10.52 -8.24
CA PRO A 68 -5.96 11.43 -9.36
C PRO A 68 -5.36 10.76 -10.59
N ASP A 69 -4.47 9.78 -10.38
CA ASP A 69 -3.84 8.99 -11.44
C ASP A 69 -3.62 7.55 -10.96
N PRO A 70 -4.62 6.66 -11.07
CA PRO A 70 -4.49 5.27 -10.63
C PRO A 70 -3.40 4.50 -11.39
N HIS A 71 -3.21 4.77 -12.68
CA HIS A 71 -2.22 4.08 -13.53
C HIS A 71 -0.77 4.37 -13.14
N ALA A 72 -0.52 5.53 -12.55
CA ALA A 72 0.77 5.89 -11.97
C ALA A 72 0.85 5.60 -10.45
N THR A 73 -0.20 5.03 -9.84
CA THR A 73 -0.28 4.82 -8.39
C THR A 73 -0.14 3.35 -8.00
N SER A 74 0.65 3.09 -6.96
CA SER A 74 0.69 1.79 -6.27
C SER A 74 -0.08 1.83 -4.94
N LEU A 75 -0.82 0.76 -4.65
CA LEU A 75 -1.75 0.70 -3.52
C LEU A 75 -1.23 -0.18 -2.38
N SER A 76 -1.00 0.41 -1.22
CA SER A 76 -0.69 -0.28 0.04
C SER A 76 -1.99 -0.56 0.80
N VAL A 77 -2.24 -1.83 1.13
CA VAL A 77 -3.51 -2.31 1.70
C VAL A 77 -3.31 -2.82 3.13
N ILE A 78 -4.04 -2.22 4.07
CA ILE A 78 -4.00 -2.50 5.52
C ILE A 78 -5.41 -2.78 6.05
N THR A 79 -6.40 -2.89 5.17
CA THR A 79 -7.80 -3.17 5.53
C THR A 79 -8.00 -4.63 5.91
N PRO A 80 -9.04 -4.97 6.69
CA PRO A 80 -9.40 -6.37 6.94
C PRO A 80 -9.76 -7.12 5.64
N PRO A 81 -9.59 -8.46 5.58
CA PRO A 81 -9.76 -9.24 4.35
C PRO A 81 -11.08 -9.00 3.59
N ALA A 82 -12.20 -8.91 4.31
CA ALA A 82 -13.51 -8.66 3.71
C ALA A 82 -13.58 -7.33 2.93
N VAL A 83 -12.88 -6.30 3.41
CA VAL A 83 -12.78 -5.00 2.73
C VAL A 83 -11.73 -5.03 1.63
N THR A 84 -10.60 -5.72 1.87
CA THR A 84 -9.52 -5.87 0.89
C THR A 84 -10.02 -6.49 -0.41
N ARG A 85 -10.91 -7.49 -0.34
CA ARG A 85 -11.48 -8.14 -1.53
C ARG A 85 -12.14 -7.15 -2.49
N GLU A 86 -13.05 -6.32 -1.98
CA GLU A 86 -13.75 -5.33 -2.81
C GLU A 86 -12.81 -4.22 -3.26
N LEU A 87 -11.90 -3.80 -2.38
CA LEU A 87 -10.88 -2.81 -2.72
C LEU A 87 -9.98 -3.26 -3.87
N LEU A 88 -9.58 -4.54 -3.93
CA LEU A 88 -8.77 -5.07 -5.02
C LEU A 88 -9.55 -5.05 -6.34
N LYS A 89 -10.84 -5.39 -6.35
CA LYS A 89 -11.65 -5.29 -7.57
C LYS A 89 -11.74 -3.85 -8.07
N GLU A 90 -11.97 -2.90 -7.17
CA GLU A 90 -12.01 -1.47 -7.52
C GLU A 90 -10.65 -0.96 -8.00
N ALA A 91 -9.57 -1.34 -7.33
CA ALA A 91 -8.21 -0.98 -7.71
C ALA A 91 -7.86 -1.51 -9.11
N LYS A 92 -8.24 -2.76 -9.39
CA LYS A 92 -8.04 -3.36 -10.72
C LYS A 92 -8.83 -2.62 -11.79
N ALA A 93 -10.11 -2.34 -11.53
CA ALA A 93 -10.98 -1.60 -12.44
C ALA A 93 -10.48 -0.17 -12.70
N ALA A 94 -9.95 0.49 -11.67
CA ALA A 94 -9.37 1.82 -11.78
C ALA A 94 -8.02 1.84 -12.51
N GLY A 95 -7.35 0.69 -12.66
CA GLY A 95 -6.07 0.57 -13.35
C GLY A 95 -4.84 0.78 -12.45
N VAL A 96 -4.97 0.56 -11.13
CA VAL A 96 -3.86 0.63 -10.17
C VAL A 96 -2.69 -0.24 -10.63
N ARG A 97 -1.49 0.32 -10.57
CA ARG A 97 -0.29 -0.29 -11.18
C ARG A 97 0.22 -1.54 -10.46
N ALA A 98 0.26 -1.49 -9.14
CA ALA A 98 0.77 -2.56 -8.29
C ALA A 98 0.14 -2.49 -6.90
N VAL A 99 0.08 -3.62 -6.21
CA VAL A 99 -0.53 -3.73 -4.87
C VAL A 99 0.43 -4.32 -3.86
N TRP A 100 0.37 -3.83 -2.62
CA TRP A 100 1.10 -4.41 -1.49
C TRP A 100 0.13 -4.68 -0.36
N LEU A 101 -0.09 -5.96 -0.08
CA LEU A 101 -1.01 -6.43 0.94
C LEU A 101 -0.21 -6.69 2.21
N GLN A 102 -0.45 -5.87 3.25
CA GLN A 102 0.23 -6.03 4.52
C GLN A 102 -0.20 -7.31 5.25
N PRO A 103 0.61 -7.85 6.15
CA PRO A 103 0.22 -9.00 6.96
C PRO A 103 -1.11 -8.76 7.67
N GLY A 104 -2.00 -9.76 7.64
CA GLY A 104 -3.35 -9.70 8.20
C GLY A 104 -4.39 -8.95 7.36
N SER A 105 -4.03 -8.38 6.20
CA SER A 105 -4.98 -7.71 5.31
C SER A 105 -5.69 -8.63 4.31
N PHE A 106 -5.30 -9.90 4.23
CA PHE A 106 -5.76 -10.85 3.22
C PHE A 106 -5.78 -12.28 3.75
N GLY A 107 -6.66 -13.12 3.19
CA GLY A 107 -6.56 -14.58 3.22
C GLY A 107 -6.21 -15.14 1.85
N ASP A 108 -6.40 -16.45 1.67
CA ASP A 108 -6.03 -17.15 0.43
C ASP A 108 -6.76 -16.58 -0.80
N GLU A 109 -8.06 -16.32 -0.69
CA GLU A 109 -8.88 -15.81 -1.80
C GLU A 109 -8.42 -14.42 -2.28
N GLU A 110 -8.15 -13.50 -1.36
CA GLU A 110 -7.65 -12.16 -1.72
C GLU A 110 -6.24 -12.22 -2.31
N TRP A 111 -5.40 -13.11 -1.79
CA TRP A 111 -4.04 -13.30 -2.28
C TRP A 111 -4.03 -13.86 -3.71
N GLU A 112 -4.78 -14.93 -3.96
CA GLU A 112 -4.91 -15.54 -5.27
C GLU A 112 -5.44 -14.53 -6.31
N PHE A 113 -6.45 -13.75 -5.92
CA PHE A 113 -6.96 -12.67 -6.76
C PHE A 113 -5.87 -11.63 -7.08
N ALA A 114 -5.13 -11.16 -6.07
CA ALA A 114 -4.07 -10.18 -6.26
C ALA A 114 -2.96 -10.68 -7.19
N VAL A 115 -2.50 -11.93 -7.02
CA VAL A 115 -1.45 -12.51 -7.87
C VAL A 115 -1.93 -12.68 -9.32
N LYS A 116 -3.18 -13.10 -9.51
CA LYS A 116 -3.78 -13.25 -10.85
C LYS A 116 -3.93 -11.91 -11.56
N GLU A 117 -4.43 -10.89 -10.87
CA GLU A 117 -4.77 -9.61 -11.50
C GLU A 117 -3.57 -8.66 -11.62
N TRP A 118 -2.52 -8.85 -10.81
CA TRP A 118 -1.24 -8.11 -10.89
C TRP A 118 -0.06 -9.08 -11.05
N PRO A 119 0.05 -9.77 -12.20
CA PRO A 119 1.13 -10.74 -12.44
C PRO A 119 2.50 -10.04 -12.32
N GLY A 120 3.29 -10.45 -11.32
CA GLY A 120 4.59 -9.85 -11.02
C GLY A 120 4.55 -8.46 -10.37
N ALA A 121 3.38 -7.96 -9.97
CA ALA A 121 3.17 -6.64 -9.36
C ALA A 121 2.29 -6.67 -8.09
N ALA A 122 1.99 -7.85 -7.55
CA ALA A 122 1.41 -8.03 -6.22
C ALA A 122 2.50 -8.40 -5.20
N VAL A 123 2.53 -7.72 -4.06
CA VAL A 123 3.45 -7.96 -2.95
C VAL A 123 2.67 -8.41 -1.72
N GLY A 124 3.11 -9.50 -1.07
CA GLY A 124 2.47 -10.05 0.12
C GLY A 124 3.03 -11.42 0.48
N GLY A 125 2.54 -11.98 1.59
CA GLY A 125 2.88 -13.34 2.05
C GLY A 125 4.35 -13.54 2.38
N PHE A 126 4.82 -14.78 2.28
CA PHE A 126 6.18 -15.21 2.65
C PHE A 126 7.12 -15.41 1.45
N GLY A 127 6.79 -14.81 0.30
CA GLY A 127 7.61 -14.96 -0.90
C GLY A 127 9.05 -14.49 -0.67
N GLU A 128 10.00 -15.07 -1.41
CA GLU A 128 11.43 -14.79 -1.26
C GLU A 128 11.73 -13.29 -1.17
N GLY A 129 12.49 -12.93 -0.14
CA GLY A 129 13.05 -11.60 0.06
C GLY A 129 12.67 -10.98 1.40
N THR A 130 11.47 -11.23 1.95
CA THR A 130 11.00 -10.59 3.19
C THR A 130 11.88 -10.91 4.42
N ARG A 131 12.01 -9.94 5.32
CA ARG A 131 12.58 -10.11 6.68
C ARG A 131 11.52 -10.08 7.77
N GLY A 132 10.24 -9.93 7.41
CA GLY A 132 9.13 -9.89 8.37
C GLY A 132 8.77 -11.30 8.84
N ALA A 133 8.55 -11.44 10.15
CA ALA A 133 8.10 -12.71 10.73
C ALA A 133 6.68 -13.12 10.25
N GLU A 134 5.89 -12.15 9.76
CA GLU A 134 4.52 -12.35 9.25
C GLU A 134 4.43 -12.12 7.73
N GLY A 135 5.59 -12.11 7.04
CA GLY A 135 5.67 -11.84 5.62
C GLY A 135 6.01 -10.39 5.26
N TRP A 136 5.85 -10.05 3.97
CA TRP A 136 6.21 -8.75 3.41
C TRP A 136 5.51 -7.59 4.10
N CYS A 137 6.27 -6.75 4.79
CA CYS A 137 5.74 -5.59 5.52
C CYS A 137 6.47 -4.32 5.13
N VAL A 138 5.76 -3.27 4.71
CA VAL A 138 6.36 -1.97 4.35
C VAL A 138 7.24 -1.39 5.47
N LEU A 139 6.85 -1.55 6.73
CA LEU A 139 7.63 -1.05 7.87
C LEU A 139 8.96 -1.80 8.09
N VAL A 140 9.09 -3.02 7.55
CA VAL A 140 10.28 -3.88 7.72
C VAL A 140 11.10 -3.95 6.44
N ASP A 141 10.43 -4.15 5.31
CA ASP A 141 11.02 -4.43 4.00
C ASP A 141 11.04 -3.20 3.07
N GLY A 142 10.23 -2.18 3.36
CA GLY A 142 9.99 -1.05 2.46
C GLY A 142 11.25 -0.27 2.11
N ASP A 143 12.12 0.02 3.09
CA ASP A 143 13.36 0.78 2.85
C ASP A 143 14.29 0.10 1.86
N ARG A 144 14.48 -1.20 2.04
CA ARG A 144 15.31 -1.99 1.14
C ARG A 144 14.66 -2.09 -0.23
N ALA A 145 13.36 -2.36 -0.29
CA ALA A 145 12.65 -2.50 -1.55
C ALA A 145 12.64 -1.19 -2.36
N MET A 146 12.53 -0.02 -1.71
CA MET A 146 12.71 1.29 -2.33
C MET A 146 14.12 1.47 -2.88
N LYS A 147 15.14 1.18 -2.07
CA LYS A 147 16.55 1.32 -2.48
C LYS A 147 16.84 0.44 -3.70
N GLU A 148 16.34 -0.78 -3.71
CA GLU A 148 16.46 -1.70 -4.83
C GLU A 148 15.69 -1.27 -6.08
N ALA A 149 14.65 -0.45 -5.93
CA ALA A 149 13.95 0.20 -7.03
C ALA A 149 14.66 1.48 -7.53
N GLY A 150 15.84 1.80 -6.99
CA GLY A 150 16.58 3.01 -7.34
C GLY A 150 16.02 4.29 -6.73
N ARG A 151 15.20 4.20 -5.67
CA ARG A 151 14.69 5.35 -4.93
C ARG A 151 15.42 5.51 -3.61
N GLU A 152 15.96 6.70 -3.40
CA GLU A 152 16.49 7.12 -2.11
C GLU A 152 15.44 7.98 -1.41
N GLY A 153 14.88 7.49 -0.30
CA GLY A 153 14.09 8.32 0.60
C GLY A 153 15.01 9.23 1.42
N LYS A 154 14.49 10.36 1.91
CA LYS A 154 15.19 11.12 2.96
C LYS A 154 15.13 10.30 4.26
N LEU A 155 16.29 10.05 4.86
CA LEU A 155 16.45 9.46 6.19
C LEU A 155 16.17 10.49 7.28
#